data_AF-A0A834EWS1-F1
#
_entry.id   AF-A0A834EWS1-F1
#
_cell.length_a   1.000
_cell.length_b   1.000
_cell.length_c   1.000
_cell.angle_alpha   90.00
_cell.angle_beta   90.00
_cell.angle_gamma   90.00
#
_symmetry.space_group_name_H-M   'P 1'
#
loop_
_entity.id
_entity.type
_entity.pdbx_description
1 polymer ?
#
loop_
_entity_poly.entity_id
_entity_poly.type
_entity_poly.pdbx_seq_one_letter_code
_entity_poly.pdbx_strand_id
1 'polypeptide(L)'
;MSKPHSDVGTAFIQTQQLHAAMADTFLEHMCRLDIDSPPITARNTGIICTIGPASRSVEMLKEMIKSGMNVARLNFSHGTHEYHAETIKNVRAATESFASDPILYRPVAVALDTKGPEIRTGLIKGSGTAEVELKKGATLKITLDDAYMEKCDENTLWLDYKNICKVVEVGSKIYVDDGLISLQVKEKGANFLVTEVENGGSLGSKKGVNLPGAAVDLPAVSAKDIQDLKFGVEQDVDMVFASFIRKASDVHEVRKVLGEKGKNIKIISKIENHEGVRRFDEILEASDGIMVARGDLGIEIPAEKVFLAQKMMIGRCNRAGKPVICATLYRGIFPVLCKDPVQEAWAEDVDLRVNLAMNVGKARGFFKKGDVVIVLTGWRPGSGFTNTMLIVSAHLGLWCGTGGLGHQGGRLMPL
;
A
#
# COMPACT_ATOMS: atom_id res chain seq x y z
N MET A 1 -35.52 2.59 -10.13
CA MET A 1 -36.73 2.15 -9.40
C MET A 1 -36.65 0.64 -9.22
N SER A 2 -36.28 0.16 -8.04
CA SER A 2 -36.35 -1.27 -7.70
C SER A 2 -37.79 -1.62 -7.33
N LYS A 3 -38.38 -2.62 -7.99
CA LYS A 3 -39.71 -3.14 -7.64
C LYS A 3 -39.73 -3.61 -6.17
N PRO A 4 -40.86 -3.51 -5.46
CA PRO A 4 -40.99 -4.01 -4.10
C PRO A 4 -40.67 -5.50 -4.05
N HIS A 5 -39.97 -5.94 -3.00
CA HIS A 5 -39.49 -7.32 -2.78
C HIS A 5 -40.61 -8.40 -2.70
N SER A 6 -41.88 -8.07 -2.94
CA SER A 6 -43.03 -8.94 -2.68
C SER A 6 -43.44 -9.88 -3.82
N ASP A 7 -42.99 -9.67 -5.06
CA ASP A 7 -43.52 -10.43 -6.23
C ASP A 7 -42.69 -11.67 -6.64
N VAL A 8 -41.55 -11.93 -6.00
CA VAL A 8 -40.61 -12.99 -6.43
C VAL A 8 -40.76 -14.33 -5.69
N GLY A 9 -41.46 -14.35 -4.55
CA GLY A 9 -41.69 -15.57 -3.76
C GLY A 9 -40.38 -16.29 -3.38
N THR A 10 -40.36 -17.61 -3.57
CA THR A 10 -39.19 -18.47 -3.27
C THR A 10 -37.99 -18.26 -4.19
N ALA A 11 -38.15 -17.53 -5.29
CA ALA A 11 -37.04 -17.19 -6.20
C ALA A 11 -36.15 -16.05 -5.67
N PHE A 12 -36.41 -15.56 -4.46
CA PHE A 12 -35.56 -14.54 -3.82
C PHE A 12 -34.18 -15.11 -3.49
N ILE A 13 -33.15 -14.55 -4.14
CA ILE A 13 -31.75 -14.81 -3.81
C ILE A 13 -31.33 -13.83 -2.71
N GLN A 14 -30.87 -14.37 -1.58
CA GLN A 14 -30.32 -13.53 -0.51
C GLN A 14 -29.08 -12.78 -1.02
N THR A 15 -28.99 -11.49 -0.75
CA THR A 15 -27.84 -10.66 -1.17
C THR A 15 -26.59 -10.97 -0.34
N GLN A 16 -25.46 -10.34 -0.68
CA GLN A 16 -24.21 -10.31 0.09
C GLN A 16 -23.67 -11.71 0.50
N GLN A 17 -24.00 -12.74 -0.29
CA GLN A 17 -23.63 -14.13 0.00
C GLN A 17 -24.17 -14.63 1.37
N LEU A 18 -25.31 -14.12 1.86
CA LEU A 18 -25.84 -14.50 3.19
C LEU A 18 -26.10 -16.00 3.34
N HIS A 19 -26.57 -16.66 2.28
CA HIS A 19 -26.78 -18.12 2.33
C HIS A 19 -25.47 -18.87 2.58
N ALA A 20 -24.39 -18.46 1.91
CA ALA A 20 -23.05 -18.98 2.15
C ALA A 20 -22.49 -18.57 3.52
N ALA A 21 -22.82 -17.37 4.02
CA ALA A 21 -22.37 -16.88 5.32
C ALA A 21 -22.94 -17.68 6.50
N MET A 22 -24.08 -18.35 6.31
CA MET A 22 -24.74 -19.19 7.33
C MET A 22 -24.35 -20.67 7.23
N ALA A 23 -23.29 -21.01 6.49
CA ALA A 23 -22.79 -22.37 6.38
C ALA A 23 -22.04 -22.81 7.65
N ASP A 24 -22.25 -24.06 8.08
CA ASP A 24 -21.59 -24.61 9.27
C ASP A 24 -20.11 -24.94 9.05
N THR A 25 -19.68 -25.03 7.79
CA THR A 25 -18.30 -25.35 7.42
C THR A 25 -17.79 -24.45 6.31
N PHE A 26 -16.48 -24.29 6.22
CA PHE A 26 -15.85 -23.56 5.12
C PHE A 26 -16.09 -24.22 3.76
N LEU A 27 -16.17 -25.56 3.71
CA LEU A 27 -16.47 -26.27 2.46
C LEU A 27 -17.89 -25.95 1.98
N GLU A 28 -18.87 -26.02 2.87
CA GLU A 28 -20.26 -25.68 2.55
C GLU A 28 -20.40 -24.21 2.18
N HIS A 29 -19.67 -23.32 2.85
CA HIS A 29 -19.58 -21.91 2.46
C HIS A 29 -19.15 -21.76 0.99
N MET A 30 -18.09 -22.48 0.57
CA MET A 30 -17.63 -22.46 -0.82
C MET A 30 -18.68 -23.04 -1.79
N CYS A 31 -19.38 -24.10 -1.41
CA CYS A 31 -20.45 -24.70 -2.23
C CYS A 31 -21.65 -23.77 -2.45
N ARG A 32 -21.91 -22.85 -1.50
CA ARG A 32 -23.04 -21.92 -1.54
C ARG A 32 -22.74 -20.56 -2.16
N LEU A 33 -21.51 -20.30 -2.62
CA LEU A 33 -21.18 -19.05 -3.29
C LEU A 33 -21.99 -18.91 -4.57
N ASP A 34 -22.68 -17.78 -4.71
CA ASP A 34 -23.69 -17.56 -5.75
C ASP A 34 -23.37 -16.29 -6.56
N ILE A 35 -23.19 -16.45 -7.88
CA ILE A 35 -22.88 -15.34 -8.78
C ILE A 35 -24.05 -14.36 -8.96
N ASP A 36 -25.28 -14.81 -8.70
CA ASP A 36 -26.49 -14.01 -8.80
C ASP A 36 -26.82 -13.29 -7.48
N SER A 37 -26.06 -13.54 -6.41
CA SER A 37 -26.16 -12.82 -5.14
C SER A 37 -25.37 -11.50 -5.19
N PRO A 38 -26.03 -10.33 -5.31
CA PRO A 38 -25.34 -9.06 -5.47
C PRO A 38 -24.64 -8.64 -4.17
N PRO A 39 -23.47 -7.98 -4.24
CA PRO A 39 -22.78 -7.46 -3.07
C PRO A 39 -23.48 -6.22 -2.49
N ILE A 40 -23.05 -5.81 -1.30
CA ILE A 40 -23.39 -4.49 -0.76
C ILE A 40 -22.71 -3.37 -1.57
N THR A 41 -23.22 -2.14 -1.48
CA THR A 41 -22.63 -0.97 -2.15
C THR A 41 -21.26 -0.59 -1.59
N ALA A 42 -21.03 -0.80 -0.29
CA ALA A 42 -19.77 -0.45 0.35
C ALA A 42 -18.63 -1.38 -0.10
N ARG A 43 -17.51 -0.77 -0.50
CA ARG A 43 -16.26 -1.48 -0.80
C ARG A 43 -15.24 -1.21 0.30
N ASN A 44 -14.91 -2.28 1.02
CA ASN A 44 -14.15 -2.19 2.28
C ASN A 44 -12.62 -2.13 2.11
N THR A 45 -12.05 -2.84 1.14
CA THR A 45 -10.60 -2.86 0.91
C THR A 45 -10.17 -1.54 0.28
N GLY A 46 -9.15 -0.82 0.75
CA GLY A 46 -8.66 0.40 0.08
C GLY A 46 -8.07 0.14 -1.32
N ILE A 47 -7.95 1.17 -2.19
CA ILE A 47 -7.21 1.12 -3.47
C ILE A 47 -6.07 2.13 -3.45
N ILE A 48 -4.86 1.67 -3.76
CA ILE A 48 -3.66 2.49 -3.93
C ILE A 48 -3.32 2.52 -5.41
N CYS A 49 -3.11 3.70 -5.98
CA CYS A 49 -2.73 3.85 -7.37
C CYS A 49 -1.37 4.54 -7.46
N THR A 50 -0.43 3.96 -8.20
CA THR A 50 0.82 4.64 -8.53
C THR A 50 0.53 5.74 -9.55
N ILE A 51 0.99 6.96 -9.28
CA ILE A 51 0.78 8.11 -10.17
C ILE A 51 2.00 8.30 -11.07
N GLY A 52 1.75 8.48 -12.36
CA GLY A 52 2.78 8.68 -13.38
C GLY A 52 2.26 9.48 -14.57
N PRO A 53 2.97 9.47 -15.71
CA PRO A 53 2.61 10.27 -16.89
C PRO A 53 1.16 10.09 -17.36
N ALA A 54 0.63 8.86 -17.31
CA ALA A 54 -0.73 8.55 -17.74
C ALA A 54 -1.83 9.08 -16.80
N SER A 55 -1.47 9.47 -15.57
CA SER A 55 -2.44 9.70 -14.49
C SER A 55 -2.19 10.93 -13.63
N ARG A 56 -1.18 11.75 -13.95
CA ARG A 56 -0.81 12.92 -13.14
C ARG A 56 -1.61 14.20 -13.42
N SER A 57 -2.42 14.23 -14.48
CA SER A 57 -3.28 15.38 -14.77
C SER A 57 -4.42 15.48 -13.76
N VAL A 58 -4.85 16.70 -13.45
CA VAL A 58 -5.91 16.94 -12.48
C VAL A 58 -7.22 16.28 -12.92
N GLU A 59 -7.53 16.31 -14.21
CA GLU A 59 -8.74 15.73 -14.81
C GLU A 59 -8.75 14.21 -14.64
N MET A 60 -7.65 13.54 -14.93
CA MET A 60 -7.55 12.09 -14.77
C MET A 60 -7.63 11.69 -13.30
N LEU A 61 -6.96 12.43 -12.41
CA LEU A 61 -7.03 12.20 -10.97
C LEU A 61 -8.47 12.31 -10.43
N LYS A 62 -9.28 13.26 -10.92
CA LYS A 62 -10.70 13.33 -10.56
C LYS A 62 -11.46 12.06 -10.95
N GLU A 63 -11.22 11.53 -12.14
CA GLU A 63 -11.85 10.28 -12.59
C GLU A 63 -11.34 9.06 -11.81
N MET A 64 -10.06 9.02 -11.44
CA MET A 64 -9.50 7.97 -10.57
C MET A 64 -10.14 7.99 -9.18
N ILE A 65 -10.32 9.18 -8.58
CA ILE A 65 -11.01 9.34 -7.30
C ILE A 65 -12.45 8.87 -7.42
N LYS A 66 -13.17 9.26 -8.48
CA LYS A 66 -14.52 8.78 -8.80
C LYS A 66 -14.59 7.26 -8.91
N SER A 67 -13.60 6.66 -9.53
CA SER A 67 -13.47 5.22 -9.74
C SER A 67 -13.01 4.44 -8.50
N GLY A 68 -12.61 5.13 -7.41
CA GLY A 68 -12.37 4.51 -6.10
C GLY A 68 -10.94 4.58 -5.56
N MET A 69 -10.03 5.34 -6.19
CA MET A 69 -8.70 5.58 -5.64
C MET A 69 -8.76 6.20 -4.24
N ASN A 70 -8.02 5.64 -3.28
CA ASN A 70 -7.95 6.15 -1.91
C ASN A 70 -6.56 6.70 -1.55
N VAL A 71 -5.50 6.18 -2.18
CA VAL A 71 -4.13 6.61 -1.93
C VAL A 71 -3.38 6.80 -3.25
N ALA A 72 -2.77 7.95 -3.41
CA ALA A 72 -1.84 8.24 -4.50
C ALA A 72 -0.41 7.85 -4.07
N ARG A 73 0.14 6.81 -4.69
CA ARG A 73 1.52 6.36 -4.47
C ARG A 73 2.46 7.08 -5.44
N LEU A 74 3.52 7.67 -4.90
CA LEU A 74 4.59 8.33 -5.64
C LEU A 74 5.84 7.46 -5.56
N ASN A 75 6.32 6.97 -6.70
CA ASN A 75 7.49 6.09 -6.76
C ASN A 75 8.77 6.92 -6.93
N PHE A 76 9.58 7.04 -5.86
CA PHE A 76 10.82 7.84 -5.86
C PHE A 76 12.03 7.10 -6.44
N SER A 77 11.87 5.86 -6.92
CA SER A 77 12.84 5.23 -7.82
C SER A 77 12.96 5.98 -9.15
N HIS A 78 11.98 6.83 -9.49
CA HIS A 78 11.95 7.68 -10.68
C HIS A 78 11.50 9.11 -10.36
N GLY A 79 11.75 10.04 -11.28
CA GLY A 79 11.33 11.43 -11.14
C GLY A 79 12.21 12.26 -10.20
N THR A 80 12.06 13.58 -10.28
CA THR A 80 12.72 14.54 -9.39
C THR A 80 11.76 15.05 -8.32
N HIS A 81 12.27 15.80 -7.33
CA HIS A 81 11.42 16.43 -6.32
C HIS A 81 10.41 17.40 -6.94
N GLU A 82 10.78 18.13 -7.99
CA GLU A 82 9.88 19.04 -8.70
C GLU A 82 8.73 18.28 -9.38
N TYR A 83 9.05 17.16 -10.04
CA TYR A 83 8.05 16.29 -10.67
C TYR A 83 7.04 15.75 -9.65
N HIS A 84 7.53 15.31 -8.49
CA HIS A 84 6.68 14.79 -7.41
C HIS A 84 5.92 15.90 -6.70
N ALA A 85 6.49 17.09 -6.50
CA ALA A 85 5.80 18.25 -5.93
C ALA A 85 4.61 18.68 -6.80
N GLU A 86 4.80 18.75 -8.12
CA GLU A 86 3.72 19.03 -9.07
C GLU A 86 2.64 17.95 -9.01
N THR A 87 3.05 16.68 -8.91
CA THR A 87 2.11 15.55 -8.79
C THR A 87 1.29 15.62 -7.50
N ILE A 88 1.91 15.94 -6.36
CA ILE A 88 1.24 16.16 -5.07
C ILE A 88 0.25 17.31 -5.18
N LYS A 89 0.65 18.43 -5.78
CA LYS A 89 -0.21 19.58 -6.04
C LYS A 89 -1.44 19.18 -6.86
N ASN A 90 -1.26 18.39 -7.92
CA ASN A 90 -2.37 17.94 -8.76
C ASN A 90 -3.31 16.98 -8.02
N VAL A 91 -2.78 16.06 -7.21
CA VAL A 91 -3.59 15.16 -6.35
C VAL A 91 -4.44 15.97 -5.38
N ARG A 92 -3.85 16.96 -4.70
CA ARG A 92 -4.58 17.86 -3.79
C ARG A 92 -5.64 18.68 -4.51
N ALA A 93 -5.32 19.26 -5.66
CA ALA A 93 -6.27 20.03 -6.46
C ALA A 93 -7.46 19.17 -6.95
N ALA A 94 -7.19 17.94 -7.39
CA ALA A 94 -8.25 17.00 -7.79
C ALA A 94 -9.13 16.60 -6.60
N THR A 95 -8.52 16.32 -5.44
CA THR A 95 -9.22 15.95 -4.20
C THR A 95 -10.11 17.09 -3.71
N GLU A 96 -9.57 18.31 -3.61
CA GLU A 96 -10.31 19.48 -3.14
C GLU A 96 -11.37 19.98 -4.12
N SER A 97 -11.34 19.56 -5.39
CA SER A 97 -12.43 19.85 -6.32
C SER A 97 -13.78 19.23 -5.91
N PHE A 98 -13.76 18.23 -5.03
CA PHE A 98 -14.96 17.62 -4.44
C PHE A 98 -15.30 18.17 -3.05
N ALA A 99 -14.54 19.15 -2.54
CA ALA A 99 -14.68 19.67 -1.18
C ALA A 99 -15.94 20.51 -0.95
N SER A 100 -16.58 20.99 -2.02
CA SER A 100 -17.81 21.78 -1.95
C SER A 100 -19.00 21.00 -1.42
N ASP A 101 -18.96 19.66 -1.54
CA ASP A 101 -19.94 18.76 -0.95
C ASP A 101 -19.25 17.85 0.08
N PRO A 102 -19.27 18.21 1.39
CA PRO A 102 -18.67 17.40 2.43
C PRO A 102 -19.23 15.98 2.54
N ILE A 103 -20.47 15.73 2.07
CA ILE A 103 -21.11 14.41 2.11
C ILE A 103 -20.51 13.49 1.03
N LEU A 104 -20.19 14.07 -0.14
CA LEU A 104 -19.60 13.34 -1.26
C LEU A 104 -18.07 13.43 -1.35
N TYR A 105 -17.45 14.29 -0.54
CA TYR A 105 -15.99 14.37 -0.41
C TYR A 105 -15.39 13.01 -0.03
N ARG A 106 -14.21 12.73 -0.57
CA ARG A 106 -13.42 11.53 -0.29
C ARG A 106 -12.00 11.97 0.01
N PRO A 107 -11.51 11.74 1.24
CA PRO A 107 -10.10 11.92 1.55
C PRO A 107 -9.24 11.04 0.63
N VAL A 108 -8.13 11.60 0.15
CA VAL A 108 -7.12 10.87 -0.64
C VAL A 108 -5.78 11.07 0.04
N ALA A 109 -5.17 9.98 0.49
CA ALA A 109 -3.85 10.03 1.10
C ALA A 109 -2.75 10.06 0.02
N VAL A 110 -1.59 10.61 0.37
CA VAL A 110 -0.38 10.62 -0.44
C VAL A 110 0.65 9.71 0.25
N ALA A 111 1.16 8.74 -0.51
CA ALA A 111 2.20 7.83 -0.05
C ALA A 111 3.50 8.04 -0.84
N LEU A 112 4.60 8.27 -0.11
CA LEU A 112 5.95 8.31 -0.67
C LEU A 112 6.54 6.90 -0.63
N ASP A 113 6.85 6.31 -1.80
CA ASP A 113 7.55 5.03 -1.90
C ASP A 113 9.03 5.29 -2.18
N THR A 114 9.88 4.95 -1.21
CA THR A 114 11.32 5.22 -1.25
C THR A 114 12.00 4.41 -2.35
N LYS A 115 13.09 4.93 -2.92
CA LYS A 115 13.94 4.14 -3.80
C LYS A 115 14.57 2.97 -3.02
N GLY A 116 15.14 3.26 -1.85
CA GLY A 116 15.85 2.27 -1.03
C GLY A 116 17.13 1.75 -1.69
N PRO A 117 17.70 0.65 -1.16
CA PRO A 117 18.97 0.06 -1.59
C PRO A 117 18.87 -0.73 -2.91
N GLU A 118 18.24 -0.17 -3.93
CA GLU A 118 18.21 -0.76 -5.26
C GLU A 118 19.61 -0.77 -5.89
N ILE A 119 19.93 -1.87 -6.57
CA ILE A 119 21.09 -1.95 -7.47
C ILE A 119 20.59 -1.71 -8.88
N ARG A 120 21.28 -0.85 -9.65
CA ARG A 120 20.90 -0.50 -11.01
C ARG A 120 22.06 -0.66 -12.00
N THR A 121 21.70 -1.01 -13.23
CA THR A 121 22.63 -1.00 -14.37
C THR A 121 22.92 0.41 -14.89
N GLY A 122 23.97 0.53 -15.69
CA GLY A 122 24.32 1.79 -16.38
C GLY A 122 23.42 2.10 -17.58
N LEU A 123 23.83 3.08 -18.39
CA LEU A 123 23.20 3.37 -19.69
C LEU A 123 23.80 2.50 -20.78
N ILE A 124 22.95 1.98 -21.65
CA ILE A 124 23.38 1.31 -22.89
C ILE A 124 24.06 2.32 -23.82
N LYS A 125 25.18 1.90 -24.44
CA LYS A 125 25.98 2.71 -25.37
C LYS A 125 25.08 3.39 -26.43
N GLY A 126 25.28 4.69 -26.66
CA GLY A 126 24.49 5.47 -27.61
C GLY A 126 23.54 6.47 -26.93
N SER A 127 22.25 6.47 -27.31
CA SER A 127 21.26 7.47 -26.87
C SER A 127 20.65 7.20 -25.48
N GLY A 128 21.10 6.16 -24.76
CA GLY A 128 20.51 5.72 -23.49
C GLY A 128 19.12 5.06 -23.60
N THR A 129 18.48 5.11 -24.78
CA THR A 129 17.19 4.45 -25.09
C THR A 129 17.36 3.18 -25.92
N ALA A 130 18.57 2.87 -26.38
CA ALA A 130 18.85 1.63 -27.08
C ALA A 130 18.81 0.44 -26.11
N GLU A 131 18.53 -0.74 -26.66
CA GLU A 131 18.58 -2.00 -25.94
C GLU A 131 19.62 -2.91 -26.58
N VAL A 132 20.21 -3.82 -25.79
CA VAL A 132 21.14 -4.84 -26.27
C VAL A 132 20.58 -6.23 -26.00
N GLU A 133 20.75 -7.13 -26.96
CA GLU A 133 20.28 -8.50 -26.82
C GLU A 133 21.34 -9.38 -26.17
N LEU A 134 21.04 -9.92 -24.98
CA LEU A 134 21.88 -10.90 -24.31
C LEU A 134 21.46 -12.30 -24.73
N LYS A 135 22.38 -13.06 -25.34
CA LYS A 135 22.12 -14.42 -25.82
C LYS A 135 22.50 -15.45 -24.78
N LYS A 136 21.66 -16.48 -24.62
CA LYS A 136 21.95 -17.61 -23.73
C LYS A 136 23.31 -18.26 -24.05
N GLY A 137 24.10 -18.54 -23.03
CA GLY A 137 25.45 -19.09 -23.12
C GLY A 137 26.54 -18.07 -23.48
N ALA A 138 26.17 -16.83 -23.82
CA ALA A 138 27.15 -15.76 -24.02
C ALA A 138 27.80 -15.36 -22.70
N THR A 139 29.03 -14.88 -22.78
CA THR A 139 29.76 -14.32 -21.64
C THR A 139 29.45 -12.83 -21.51
N LEU A 140 29.13 -12.38 -20.30
CA LEU A 140 28.93 -10.96 -19.99
C LEU A 140 29.83 -10.58 -18.80
N LYS A 141 30.63 -9.52 -18.99
CA LYS A 141 31.48 -8.97 -17.92
C LYS A 141 30.70 -7.90 -17.15
N ILE A 142 30.51 -8.09 -15.86
CA ILE A 142 30.04 -7.03 -14.97
C ILE A 142 31.24 -6.23 -14.47
N THR A 143 31.19 -4.91 -14.56
CA THR A 143 32.26 -3.99 -14.12
C THR A 143 31.75 -2.94 -13.14
N LEU A 144 32.63 -2.48 -12.26
CA LEU A 144 32.38 -1.36 -11.35
C LEU A 144 33.08 -0.06 -11.78
N ASP A 145 33.84 -0.12 -12.88
CA ASP A 145 34.58 1.01 -13.44
C ASP A 145 33.62 2.02 -14.09
N ASP A 146 33.55 3.21 -13.49
CA ASP A 146 32.65 4.29 -13.91
C ASP A 146 32.92 4.78 -15.34
N ALA A 147 34.06 4.43 -15.95
CA ALA A 147 34.29 4.64 -17.38
C ALA A 147 33.26 3.94 -18.29
N TYR A 148 32.57 2.91 -17.77
CA TYR A 148 31.54 2.13 -18.46
C TYR A 148 30.11 2.48 -18.04
N MET A 149 29.93 3.42 -17.10
CA MET A 149 28.60 3.80 -16.59
C MET A 149 27.60 4.19 -17.69
N GLU A 150 28.08 4.76 -18.79
CA GLU A 150 27.27 5.14 -19.96
C GLU A 150 27.64 4.38 -21.24
N LYS A 151 28.36 3.26 -21.10
CA LYS A 151 28.88 2.46 -22.22
C LYS A 151 28.56 0.98 -22.04
N CYS A 152 27.45 0.65 -21.38
CA CYS A 152 27.01 -0.73 -21.22
C CYS A 152 26.63 -1.31 -22.59
N ASP A 153 26.95 -2.57 -22.80
CA ASP A 153 26.59 -3.30 -24.00
C ASP A 153 26.50 -4.81 -23.76
N GLU A 154 26.42 -5.59 -24.84
CA GLU A 154 26.29 -7.05 -24.79
C GLU A 154 27.52 -7.76 -24.20
N ASN A 155 28.67 -7.08 -24.08
CA ASN A 155 29.92 -7.65 -23.58
C ASN A 155 30.26 -7.14 -22.19
N THR A 156 29.95 -5.88 -21.87
CA THR A 156 30.28 -5.25 -20.59
C THR A 156 29.07 -4.51 -19.98
N LEU A 157 28.74 -4.83 -18.74
CA LEU A 157 27.64 -4.24 -17.98
C LEU A 157 28.17 -3.54 -16.72
N TRP A 158 27.95 -2.23 -16.58
CA TRP A 158 28.25 -1.50 -15.35
C TRP A 158 27.10 -1.59 -14.34
N LEU A 159 27.43 -1.65 -13.05
CA LEU A 159 26.50 -1.59 -11.92
C LEU A 159 26.94 -0.54 -10.88
N ASP A 160 25.96 0.03 -10.17
CA ASP A 160 26.19 1.04 -9.12
C ASP A 160 26.59 0.48 -7.75
N TYR A 161 26.44 -0.84 -7.53
CA TYR A 161 26.77 -1.47 -6.24
C TYR A 161 28.25 -1.86 -6.14
N LYS A 162 29.05 -0.96 -5.59
CA LYS A 162 30.51 -1.09 -5.48
C LYS A 162 31.01 -2.28 -4.66
N ASN A 163 30.18 -2.85 -3.80
CA ASN A 163 30.57 -3.98 -2.93
C ASN A 163 30.12 -5.35 -3.47
N ILE A 164 29.56 -5.42 -4.68
CA ILE A 164 29.01 -6.66 -5.26
C ILE A 164 30.00 -7.83 -5.24
N CYS A 165 31.28 -7.59 -5.58
CA CYS A 165 32.30 -8.63 -5.67
C CYS A 165 32.60 -9.30 -4.31
N LYS A 166 32.25 -8.67 -3.19
CA LYS A 166 32.41 -9.26 -1.85
C LYS A 166 31.24 -10.11 -1.40
N VAL A 167 30.04 -9.86 -1.92
CA VAL A 167 28.82 -10.51 -1.43
C VAL A 167 28.31 -11.63 -2.33
N VAL A 168 28.81 -11.71 -3.56
CA VAL A 168 28.52 -12.82 -4.49
C VAL A 168 29.73 -13.73 -4.61
N GLU A 169 29.49 -15.03 -4.84
CA GLU A 169 30.52 -16.04 -5.10
C GLU A 169 30.40 -16.66 -6.49
N VAL A 170 31.45 -17.35 -6.95
CA VAL A 170 31.36 -18.17 -8.17
C VAL A 170 30.22 -19.18 -8.03
N GLY A 171 29.35 -19.25 -9.05
CA GLY A 171 28.11 -20.03 -9.04
C GLY A 171 26.87 -19.25 -8.60
N SER A 172 27.03 -18.06 -8.01
CA SER A 172 25.90 -17.20 -7.62
C SER A 172 25.11 -16.74 -8.84
N LYS A 173 23.81 -16.50 -8.63
CA LYS A 173 22.92 -15.96 -9.65
C LYS A 173 22.74 -14.46 -9.47
N ILE A 174 22.74 -13.74 -10.58
CA ILE A 174 22.46 -12.31 -10.67
C ILE A 174 21.27 -12.16 -11.61
N TYR A 175 20.22 -11.49 -11.12
CA TYR A 175 19.00 -11.26 -11.88
C TYR A 175 18.95 -9.80 -12.32
N VAL A 176 18.54 -9.55 -13.56
CA VAL A 176 18.46 -8.20 -14.14
C VAL A 176 17.10 -8.02 -14.79
N ASP A 177 16.56 -6.80 -14.70
CA ASP A 177 15.30 -6.39 -15.33
C ASP A 177 14.10 -7.23 -14.86
N ASP A 178 13.67 -7.01 -13.62
CA ASP A 178 12.57 -7.73 -12.97
C ASP A 178 12.74 -9.26 -12.96
N GLY A 179 14.00 -9.71 -12.99
CA GLY A 179 14.37 -11.13 -12.97
C GLY A 179 14.18 -11.87 -14.30
N LEU A 180 13.89 -11.15 -15.38
CA LEU A 180 13.74 -11.74 -16.71
C LEU A 180 15.07 -12.26 -17.25
N ILE A 181 16.15 -11.51 -17.02
CA ILE A 181 17.52 -11.92 -17.38
C ILE A 181 18.17 -12.56 -16.15
N SER A 182 18.85 -13.69 -16.35
CA SER A 182 19.63 -14.34 -15.29
C SER A 182 21.04 -14.65 -15.75
N LEU A 183 22.00 -14.32 -14.89
CA LEU A 183 23.43 -14.47 -15.11
C LEU A 183 23.99 -15.35 -14.01
N GLN A 184 24.90 -16.26 -14.36
CA GLN A 184 25.64 -17.05 -13.39
C GLN A 184 27.10 -16.57 -13.33
N VAL A 185 27.59 -16.25 -12.14
CA VAL A 185 28.99 -15.84 -11.92
C VAL A 185 29.91 -17.03 -12.20
N LYS A 186 30.85 -16.89 -13.13
CA LYS A 186 31.86 -17.89 -13.48
C LYS A 186 33.24 -17.55 -12.94
N GLU A 187 33.59 -16.27 -12.91
CA GLU A 187 34.88 -15.79 -12.42
C GLU A 187 34.70 -14.51 -11.61
N LYS A 188 35.53 -14.34 -10.57
CA LYS A 188 35.60 -13.13 -9.75
C LYS A 188 36.97 -12.47 -9.95
N GLY A 189 36.94 -11.20 -10.33
CA GLY A 189 38.10 -10.31 -10.31
C GLY A 189 38.09 -9.38 -9.09
N ALA A 190 39.03 -8.44 -9.05
CA ALA A 190 39.13 -7.44 -7.98
C ALA A 190 37.95 -6.44 -7.99
N ASN A 191 37.51 -6.03 -9.18
CA ASN A 191 36.46 -5.03 -9.41
C ASN A 191 35.52 -5.40 -10.57
N PHE A 192 35.48 -6.69 -10.93
CA PHE A 192 34.64 -7.20 -12.00
C PHE A 192 34.20 -8.64 -11.74
N LEU A 193 33.14 -9.06 -12.43
CA LEU A 193 32.68 -10.44 -12.48
C LEU A 193 32.59 -10.88 -13.94
N VAL A 194 33.00 -12.09 -14.25
CA VAL A 194 32.69 -12.73 -15.54
C VAL A 194 31.50 -13.63 -15.31
N THR A 195 30.46 -13.47 -16.11
CA THR A 195 29.21 -14.21 -15.99
C THR A 195 28.86 -14.92 -17.28
N GLU A 196 28.11 -16.01 -17.19
CA GLU A 196 27.44 -16.63 -18.32
C GLU A 196 25.95 -16.30 -18.27
N VAL A 197 25.38 -15.92 -19.40
CA VAL A 197 23.94 -15.66 -19.53
C VAL A 197 23.17 -16.99 -19.48
N GLU A 198 22.48 -17.29 -18.38
CA GLU A 198 21.63 -18.48 -18.26
C GLU A 198 20.29 -18.28 -18.98
N ASN A 199 19.65 -17.14 -18.72
CA ASN A 199 18.45 -16.69 -19.44
C ASN A 199 18.72 -15.33 -20.07
N GLY A 200 18.66 -15.30 -21.39
CA GLY A 200 18.87 -14.10 -22.20
C GLY A 200 17.64 -13.20 -22.29
N GLY A 201 17.77 -12.12 -23.04
CA GLY A 201 16.69 -11.15 -23.24
C GLY A 201 17.19 -9.80 -23.73
N SER A 202 16.24 -8.89 -23.97
CA SER A 202 16.57 -7.50 -24.28
C SER A 202 16.91 -6.74 -23.00
N LEU A 203 18.10 -6.15 -22.93
CA LEU A 203 18.57 -5.35 -21.80
C LEU A 203 18.52 -3.87 -22.15
N GLY A 204 17.71 -3.12 -21.42
CA GLY A 204 17.68 -1.65 -21.48
C GLY A 204 18.59 -0.98 -20.45
N SER A 205 18.50 0.35 -20.38
CA SER A 205 19.25 1.17 -19.42
C SER A 205 18.62 1.20 -18.03
N LYS A 206 19.45 1.34 -16.98
CA LYS A 206 19.02 1.55 -15.58
C LYS A 206 18.02 0.51 -15.06
N LYS A 207 18.22 -0.75 -15.44
CA LYS A 207 17.41 -1.88 -14.98
C LYS A 207 17.81 -2.30 -13.57
N GLY A 208 16.83 -2.80 -12.81
CA GLY A 208 17.05 -3.32 -11.45
C GLY A 208 17.92 -4.58 -11.48
N VAL A 209 18.73 -4.76 -10.45
CA VAL A 209 19.53 -5.97 -10.22
C VAL A 209 19.24 -6.55 -8.84
N ASN A 210 19.00 -7.85 -8.81
CA ASN A 210 18.72 -8.61 -7.60
C ASN A 210 19.77 -9.69 -7.41
N LEU A 211 20.13 -9.95 -6.15
CA LEU A 211 21.20 -10.88 -5.77
C LEU A 211 20.69 -11.90 -4.74
N PRO A 212 19.80 -12.83 -5.15
CA PRO A 212 19.15 -13.75 -4.21
C PRO A 212 20.16 -14.56 -3.43
N GLY A 213 20.04 -14.54 -2.10
CA GLY A 213 20.94 -15.26 -1.19
C GLY A 213 22.27 -14.55 -0.89
N ALA A 214 22.58 -13.44 -1.56
CA ALA A 214 23.72 -12.60 -1.20
C ALA A 214 23.39 -11.72 0.01
N ALA A 215 24.36 -11.55 0.91
CA ALA A 215 24.25 -10.63 2.04
C ALA A 215 24.55 -9.19 1.58
N VAL A 216 23.64 -8.59 0.82
CA VAL A 216 23.78 -7.21 0.32
C VAL A 216 23.92 -6.26 1.52
N ASP A 217 24.94 -5.40 1.55
CA ASP A 217 25.24 -4.54 2.71
C ASP A 217 24.95 -3.05 2.49
N LEU A 218 24.17 -2.74 1.45
CA LEU A 218 23.64 -1.40 1.23
C LEU A 218 22.79 -0.93 2.43
N PRO A 219 22.88 0.36 2.83
CA PRO A 219 22.04 0.89 3.91
C PRO A 219 20.58 0.88 3.49
N ALA A 220 19.66 0.57 4.43
CA ALA A 220 18.23 0.61 4.14
C ALA A 220 17.75 2.04 3.82
N VAL A 221 18.39 3.05 4.41
CA VAL A 221 18.14 4.47 4.14
C VAL A 221 19.42 5.12 3.63
N SER A 222 19.50 5.33 2.31
CA SER A 222 20.64 6.03 1.69
C SER A 222 20.59 7.56 1.95
N ALA A 223 21.68 8.27 1.63
CA ALA A 223 21.68 9.73 1.70
C ALA A 223 20.60 10.37 0.80
N LYS A 224 20.30 9.76 -0.35
CA LYS A 224 19.20 10.17 -1.22
C LYS A 224 17.85 9.90 -0.55
N ASP A 225 17.64 8.73 0.05
CA ASP A 225 16.39 8.43 0.75
C ASP A 225 16.16 9.42 1.91
N ILE A 226 17.22 9.84 2.62
CA ILE A 226 17.10 10.89 3.65
C ILE A 226 16.58 12.20 3.06
N GLN A 227 17.07 12.62 1.89
CA GLN A 227 16.58 13.82 1.21
C GLN A 227 15.14 13.66 0.76
N ASP A 228 14.79 12.50 0.19
CA ASP A 228 13.43 12.18 -0.25
C ASP A 228 12.44 12.16 0.93
N LEU A 229 12.82 11.56 2.06
CA LEU A 229 12.00 11.52 3.28
C LEU A 229 11.78 12.93 3.86
N LYS A 230 12.83 13.75 3.90
CA LYS A 230 12.71 15.15 4.33
C LYS A 230 11.79 15.95 3.40
N PHE A 231 11.94 15.77 2.09
CA PHE A 231 11.01 16.33 1.11
C PHE A 231 9.58 15.86 1.36
N GLY A 232 9.35 14.57 1.65
CA GLY A 232 8.04 14.04 2.03
C GLY A 232 7.44 14.73 3.26
N VAL A 233 8.25 14.99 4.29
CA VAL A 233 7.83 15.75 5.49
C VAL A 233 7.49 17.20 5.16
N GLU A 234 8.25 17.84 4.27
CA GLU A 234 7.97 19.20 3.81
C GLU A 234 6.69 19.27 2.97
N GLN A 235 6.45 18.26 2.15
CA GLN A 235 5.25 18.14 1.33
C GLN A 235 4.04 17.63 2.10
N ASP A 236 4.16 17.26 3.38
CA ASP A 236 3.08 16.75 4.23
C ASP A 236 2.40 15.49 3.64
N VAL A 237 3.21 14.46 3.38
CA VAL A 237 2.71 13.14 2.96
C VAL A 237 2.17 12.35 4.16
N ASP A 238 1.17 11.51 3.93
CA ASP A 238 0.48 10.77 5.01
C ASP A 238 1.26 9.50 5.45
N MET A 239 1.99 8.89 4.52
CA MET A 239 2.69 7.64 4.76
C MET A 239 3.92 7.44 3.88
N VAL A 240 4.85 6.62 4.37
CA VAL A 240 6.05 6.18 3.68
C VAL A 240 5.97 4.67 3.44
N PHE A 241 6.17 4.25 2.20
CA PHE A 241 6.43 2.87 1.83
C PHE A 241 7.94 2.69 1.76
N ALA A 242 8.53 2.12 2.81
CA ALA A 242 9.97 1.99 2.96
C ALA A 242 10.44 0.69 2.31
N SER A 243 11.31 0.81 1.30
CA SER A 243 11.78 -0.29 0.45
C SER A 243 12.89 -1.11 1.11
N PHE A 244 12.93 -2.41 0.81
CA PHE A 244 13.93 -3.40 1.22
C PHE A 244 14.22 -3.41 2.73
N ILE A 245 13.18 -3.25 3.55
CA ILE A 245 13.33 -3.37 5.01
C ILE A 245 13.69 -4.81 5.37
N ARG A 246 14.78 -4.98 6.10
CA ARG A 246 15.33 -6.30 6.49
C ARG A 246 15.23 -6.58 7.97
N LYS A 247 15.16 -5.53 8.80
CA LYS A 247 15.22 -5.62 10.26
C LYS A 247 14.55 -4.41 10.92
N ALA A 248 14.21 -4.52 12.20
CA ALA A 248 13.54 -3.46 12.95
C ALA A 248 14.35 -2.15 12.99
N SER A 249 15.69 -2.23 13.05
CA SER A 249 16.55 -1.04 13.06
C SER A 249 16.39 -0.19 11.80
N ASP A 250 16.14 -0.81 10.64
CA ASP A 250 15.90 -0.09 9.38
C ASP A 250 14.62 0.78 9.48
N VAL A 251 13.58 0.24 10.12
CA VAL A 251 12.33 0.97 10.38
C VAL A 251 12.56 2.15 11.32
N HIS A 252 13.38 1.96 12.36
CA HIS A 252 13.76 3.01 13.30
C HIS A 252 14.60 4.11 12.63
N GLU A 253 15.47 3.76 11.69
CA GLU A 253 16.22 4.73 10.88
C GLU A 253 15.27 5.64 10.08
N VAL A 254 14.31 5.06 9.36
CA VAL A 254 13.27 5.83 8.65
C VAL A 254 12.51 6.75 9.62
N ARG A 255 12.04 6.21 10.76
CA ARG A 255 11.30 6.99 11.77
C ARG A 255 12.11 8.15 12.32
N LYS A 256 13.40 7.93 12.61
CA LYS A 256 14.30 8.94 13.14
C LYS A 256 14.55 10.06 12.12
N VAL A 257 14.67 9.72 10.84
CA VAL A 257 14.88 10.68 9.75
C VAL A 257 13.68 11.60 9.54
N LEU A 258 12.46 11.10 9.70
CA LEU A 258 11.23 11.89 9.63
C LEU A 258 11.15 12.97 10.74
N GLY A 259 11.83 12.74 11.86
CA GLY A 259 11.94 13.69 12.97
C GLY A 259 10.60 14.05 13.62
N GLU A 260 10.61 15.10 14.44
CA GLU A 260 9.43 15.51 15.22
C GLU A 260 8.27 15.97 14.33
N LYS A 261 8.56 16.67 13.23
CA LYS A 261 7.54 17.16 12.27
C LYS A 261 6.85 15.99 11.55
N GLY A 262 7.58 14.92 11.23
CA GLY A 262 7.05 13.74 10.55
C GLY A 262 6.58 12.62 11.47
N LYS A 263 6.53 12.81 12.80
CA LYS A 263 6.27 11.73 13.77
C LYS A 263 4.96 10.96 13.56
N ASN A 264 3.96 11.60 12.95
CA ASN A 264 2.64 11.04 12.70
C ASN A 264 2.52 10.32 11.34
N ILE A 265 3.51 10.50 10.46
CA ILE A 265 3.56 9.84 9.15
C ILE A 265 3.71 8.34 9.39
N LYS A 266 2.86 7.55 8.72
CA LYS A 266 2.85 6.09 8.89
C LYS A 266 3.98 5.44 8.11
N ILE A 267 4.73 4.55 8.76
CA ILE A 267 5.80 3.78 8.11
C ILE A 267 5.28 2.40 7.78
N ILE A 268 5.14 2.13 6.48
CA ILE A 268 4.78 0.82 5.96
C ILE A 268 6.05 0.16 5.39
N SER A 269 6.51 -0.90 6.04
CA SER A 269 7.70 -1.63 5.58
C SER A 269 7.35 -2.54 4.42
N LYS A 270 8.06 -2.39 3.31
CA LYS A 270 7.99 -3.31 2.18
C LYS A 270 8.88 -4.52 2.47
N ILE A 271 8.26 -5.69 2.49
CA ILE A 271 8.94 -6.98 2.62
C ILE A 271 9.11 -7.55 1.22
N GLU A 272 10.35 -7.49 0.75
CA GLU A 272 10.70 -7.83 -0.63
C GLU A 272 12.00 -8.60 -0.80
N ASN A 273 12.57 -9.11 0.29
CA ASN A 273 13.70 -10.02 0.26
C ASN A 273 13.58 -11.12 1.32
N HIS A 274 14.47 -12.11 1.25
CA HIS A 274 14.44 -13.25 2.15
C HIS A 274 14.70 -12.87 3.61
N GLU A 275 15.59 -11.92 3.89
CA GLU A 275 15.89 -11.48 5.27
C GLU A 275 14.66 -10.84 5.93
N GLY A 276 13.96 -9.96 5.22
CA GLY A 276 12.72 -9.33 5.70
C GLY A 276 11.61 -10.35 5.99
N VAL A 277 11.52 -11.43 5.21
CA VAL A 277 10.59 -12.54 5.51
C VAL A 277 11.00 -13.30 6.77
N ARG A 278 12.30 -13.54 6.98
CA ARG A 278 12.81 -14.25 8.17
C ARG A 278 12.67 -13.44 9.45
N ARG A 279 12.87 -12.13 9.37
CA ARG A 279 12.81 -11.18 10.49
C ARG A 279 11.47 -10.46 10.59
N PHE A 280 10.43 -11.06 10.00
CA PHE A 280 9.15 -10.40 9.82
C PHE A 280 8.51 -9.90 11.12
N ASP A 281 8.61 -10.65 12.21
CA ASP A 281 7.95 -10.28 13.47
C ASP A 281 8.53 -9.02 14.10
N GLU A 282 9.86 -8.85 14.12
CA GLU A 282 10.50 -7.63 14.65
C GLU A 282 10.22 -6.41 13.75
N ILE A 283 10.15 -6.62 12.43
CA ILE A 283 9.78 -5.55 11.49
C ILE A 283 8.32 -5.16 11.72
N LEU A 284 7.42 -6.14 11.79
CA LEU A 284 6.00 -5.91 12.04
C LEU A 284 5.78 -5.15 13.35
N GLU A 285 6.54 -5.44 14.41
CA GLU A 285 6.47 -4.73 15.67
C GLU A 285 6.86 -3.25 15.53
N ALA A 286 7.98 -2.95 14.84
CA ALA A 286 8.49 -1.60 14.65
C ALA A 286 7.68 -0.74 13.66
N SER A 287 6.95 -1.36 12.74
CA SER A 287 6.23 -0.68 11.64
C SER A 287 4.80 -0.31 11.99
N ASP A 288 4.24 0.69 11.30
CA ASP A 288 2.80 1.01 11.39
C ASP A 288 1.96 0.03 10.55
N GLY A 289 2.56 -0.60 9.54
CA GLY A 289 1.97 -1.63 8.70
C GLY A 289 3.00 -2.26 7.78
N ILE A 290 2.57 -3.20 6.95
CA ILE A 290 3.43 -4.00 6.06
C ILE A 290 2.96 -3.88 4.62
N MET A 291 3.87 -3.93 3.66
CA MET A 291 3.58 -4.22 2.25
C MET A 291 4.27 -5.50 1.80
N VAL A 292 3.48 -6.43 1.27
CA VAL A 292 3.95 -7.62 0.55
C VAL A 292 4.33 -7.18 -0.87
N ALA A 293 5.57 -6.78 -1.07
CA ALA A 293 6.07 -6.27 -2.35
C ALA A 293 6.53 -7.44 -3.24
N ARG A 294 5.56 -8.06 -3.93
CA ARG A 294 5.72 -9.34 -4.64
C ARG A 294 6.66 -9.31 -5.85
N GLY A 295 6.91 -8.14 -6.43
CA GLY A 295 7.79 -7.98 -7.59
C GLY A 295 9.20 -8.44 -7.25
N ASP A 296 9.92 -7.62 -6.47
CA ASP A 296 11.23 -7.96 -5.93
C ASP A 296 11.23 -9.25 -5.10
N LEU A 297 10.19 -9.49 -4.28
CA LEU A 297 10.13 -10.72 -3.49
C LEU A 297 10.14 -11.98 -4.36
N GLY A 298 9.48 -11.98 -5.52
CA GLY A 298 9.44 -13.12 -6.43
C GLY A 298 10.74 -13.37 -7.19
N ILE A 299 11.68 -12.43 -7.12
CA ILE A 299 13.04 -12.56 -7.64
C ILE A 299 13.97 -13.03 -6.51
N GLU A 300 13.83 -12.45 -5.32
CA GLU A 300 14.65 -12.72 -4.13
C GLU A 300 14.39 -14.08 -3.47
N ILE A 301 13.16 -14.59 -3.56
CA ILE A 301 12.80 -15.97 -3.21
C ILE A 301 12.17 -16.66 -4.41
N PRO A 302 12.21 -18.00 -4.50
CA PRO A 302 11.55 -18.72 -5.57
C PRO A 302 10.09 -18.29 -5.72
N ALA A 303 9.67 -17.97 -6.95
CA ALA A 303 8.35 -17.40 -7.23
C ALA A 303 7.20 -18.26 -6.69
N GLU A 304 7.36 -19.60 -6.73
CA GLU A 304 6.41 -20.55 -6.18
C GLU A 304 6.28 -20.50 -4.65
N LYS A 305 7.18 -19.80 -3.94
CA LYS A 305 7.09 -19.59 -2.48
C LYS A 305 6.47 -18.25 -2.10
N VAL A 306 6.27 -17.33 -3.05
CA VAL A 306 5.74 -15.97 -2.76
C VAL A 306 4.34 -16.04 -2.14
N PHE A 307 3.49 -16.97 -2.58
CA PHE A 307 2.14 -17.11 -2.03
C PHE A 307 2.15 -17.55 -0.56
N LEU A 308 3.15 -18.33 -0.14
CA LEU A 308 3.34 -18.73 1.26
C LEU A 308 3.70 -17.51 2.10
N ALA A 309 4.67 -16.71 1.64
CA ALA A 309 5.08 -15.48 2.30
C ALA A 309 3.92 -14.47 2.39
N GLN A 310 3.16 -14.29 1.32
CA GLN A 310 1.97 -13.42 1.30
C GLN A 310 0.93 -13.84 2.35
N LYS A 311 0.53 -15.12 2.37
CA LYS A 311 -0.47 -15.62 3.34
C LYS A 311 0.04 -15.52 4.78
N MET A 312 1.33 -15.80 5.00
CA MET A 312 1.99 -15.66 6.30
C MET A 312 1.94 -14.21 6.80
N MET A 313 2.37 -13.25 5.97
CA MET A 313 2.41 -11.84 6.36
C MET A 313 1.01 -11.27 6.60
N ILE A 314 0.03 -11.60 5.74
CA ILE A 314 -1.36 -11.18 5.93
C ILE A 314 -1.94 -11.73 7.24
N GLY A 315 -1.76 -13.03 7.50
CA GLY A 315 -2.25 -13.66 8.73
C GLY A 315 -1.65 -13.03 9.98
N ARG A 316 -0.35 -12.74 9.98
CA ARG A 316 0.34 -12.13 11.12
C ARG A 316 -0.03 -10.65 11.32
N CYS A 317 -0.22 -9.87 10.25
CA CYS A 317 -0.70 -8.50 10.36
C CYS A 317 -2.13 -8.42 10.89
N ASN A 318 -3.02 -9.30 10.42
CA ASN A 318 -4.37 -9.43 10.95
C ASN A 318 -4.34 -9.74 12.45
N ARG A 319 -3.48 -10.66 12.88
CA ARG A 319 -3.28 -11.01 14.30
C ARG A 319 -2.76 -9.82 15.13
N ALA A 320 -1.90 -8.99 14.56
CA ALA A 320 -1.34 -7.81 15.23
C ALA A 320 -2.23 -6.56 15.15
N GLY A 321 -3.36 -6.61 14.42
CA GLY A 321 -4.20 -5.43 14.18
C GLY A 321 -3.53 -4.33 13.36
N LYS A 322 -2.51 -4.68 12.56
CA LYS A 322 -1.78 -3.74 11.69
C LYS A 322 -2.18 -3.93 10.22
N PRO A 323 -2.15 -2.88 9.39
CA PRO A 323 -2.39 -2.97 7.96
C PRO A 323 -1.41 -3.90 7.29
N VAL A 324 -1.92 -4.64 6.32
CA VAL A 324 -1.10 -5.35 5.34
C VAL A 324 -1.53 -4.95 3.95
N ILE A 325 -0.54 -4.58 3.17
CA ILE A 325 -0.66 -4.13 1.81
C ILE A 325 -0.24 -5.30 0.93
N CYS A 326 -1.18 -6.05 0.36
CA CYS A 326 -0.84 -6.95 -0.77
C CYS A 326 -0.72 -6.12 -2.04
N ALA A 327 0.19 -5.15 -2.05
CA ALA A 327 -0.03 -3.94 -2.83
C ALA A 327 -1.50 -3.40 -2.66
N THR A 328 -2.12 -3.44 -1.43
CA THR A 328 -3.26 -2.58 -0.92
C THR A 328 -3.67 -2.63 0.61
N LEU A 329 -3.97 -1.46 1.26
CA LEU A 329 -4.14 -1.02 2.72
C LEU A 329 -5.33 -1.51 3.63
N TYR A 330 -5.50 -0.89 4.84
CA TYR A 330 -6.54 -1.11 5.89
C TYR A 330 -7.91 -1.51 5.32
N ARG A 331 -8.49 -2.60 5.83
CA ARG A 331 -9.79 -3.14 5.40
C ARG A 331 -10.94 -2.62 6.27
N GLY A 332 -11.99 -2.11 5.62
CA GLY A 332 -13.27 -1.77 6.25
C GLY A 332 -13.40 -0.32 6.72
N ILE A 333 -12.32 0.47 6.70
CA ILE A 333 -12.37 1.88 7.07
C ILE A 333 -12.79 2.72 5.87
N PHE A 334 -13.95 3.37 5.97
CA PHE A 334 -14.38 4.42 5.05
C PHE A 334 -14.18 5.78 5.73
N PRO A 335 -13.11 6.54 5.43
CA PRO A 335 -12.80 7.76 6.14
C PRO A 335 -13.78 8.88 5.76
N VAL A 336 -14.23 9.64 6.77
CA VAL A 336 -15.09 10.83 6.62
C VAL A 336 -14.42 11.98 7.34
N LEU A 337 -14.29 13.13 6.67
CA LEU A 337 -13.70 14.34 7.25
C LEU A 337 -14.83 15.29 7.67
N CYS A 338 -14.95 15.56 8.97
CA CYS A 338 -15.85 16.58 9.50
C CYS A 338 -15.23 17.97 9.33
N LYS A 339 -15.99 18.90 8.75
CA LYS A 339 -15.58 20.29 8.52
C LYS A 339 -16.35 21.30 9.37
N ASP A 340 -17.31 20.83 10.17
CA ASP A 340 -18.10 21.67 11.05
C ASP A 340 -17.23 22.23 12.20
N PRO A 341 -17.51 23.45 12.70
CA PRO A 341 -16.81 23.99 13.87
C PRO A 341 -17.01 23.10 15.10
N VAL A 342 -15.98 23.05 15.95
CA VAL A 342 -16.05 22.35 17.25
C VAL A 342 -17.10 23.03 18.12
N GLN A 343 -17.99 22.24 18.74
CA GLN A 343 -19.02 22.75 19.66
C GLN A 343 -18.46 22.90 21.08
N GLU A 344 -18.96 23.87 21.85
CA GLU A 344 -18.56 24.06 23.26
C GLU A 344 -18.98 22.85 24.13
N ALA A 345 -20.20 22.37 23.91
CA ALA A 345 -20.69 21.16 24.55
C ALA A 345 -20.14 19.93 23.83
N TRP A 346 -19.28 19.17 24.51
CA TRP A 346 -18.66 17.98 23.93
C TRP A 346 -19.65 16.91 23.45
N ALA A 347 -20.78 16.75 24.15
CA ALA A 347 -21.85 15.85 23.72
C ALA A 347 -22.43 16.27 22.35
N GLU A 348 -22.69 17.56 22.16
CA GLU A 348 -23.20 18.08 20.89
C GLU A 348 -22.18 17.94 19.75
N ASP A 349 -20.88 18.11 20.04
CA ASP A 349 -19.80 17.89 19.06
C ASP A 349 -19.70 16.41 18.63
N VAL A 350 -19.89 15.48 19.57
CA VAL A 350 -19.96 14.04 19.28
C VAL A 350 -21.17 13.75 18.40
N ASP A 351 -22.34 14.28 18.75
CA ASP A 351 -23.59 14.06 18.04
C ASP A 351 -23.53 14.58 16.61
N LEU A 352 -22.92 15.74 16.43
CA LEU A 352 -22.70 16.35 15.12
C LEU A 352 -21.83 15.44 14.22
N ARG A 353 -20.73 14.89 14.74
CA ARG A 353 -19.86 13.96 13.98
C ARG A 353 -20.54 12.62 13.68
N VAL A 354 -21.35 12.11 14.61
CA VAL A 354 -22.16 10.90 14.39
C VAL A 354 -23.21 11.16 13.30
N ASN A 355 -23.92 12.29 13.36
CA ASN A 355 -24.92 12.67 12.36
C ASN A 355 -24.30 12.84 10.96
N LEU A 356 -23.08 13.39 10.88
CA LEU A 356 -22.33 13.44 9.63
C LEU A 356 -22.09 12.02 9.06
N ALA A 357 -21.60 11.09 9.89
CA ALA A 357 -21.39 9.70 9.47
C ALA A 357 -22.71 9.02 9.02
N MET A 358 -23.82 9.29 9.72
CA MET A 358 -25.16 8.82 9.33
C MET A 358 -25.58 9.34 7.96
N ASN A 359 -25.35 10.62 7.70
CA ASN A 359 -25.72 11.26 6.44
C ASN A 359 -24.85 10.75 5.28
N VAL A 360 -23.55 10.57 5.51
CA VAL A 360 -22.65 9.94 4.53
C VAL A 360 -23.09 8.52 4.21
N GLY A 361 -23.38 7.69 5.23
CA GLY A 361 -23.81 6.32 5.02
C GLY A 361 -25.13 6.21 4.24
N LYS A 362 -26.12 7.07 4.54
CA LYS A 362 -27.37 7.17 3.78
C LYS A 362 -27.15 7.63 2.33
N ALA A 363 -26.38 8.70 2.12
CA ALA A 363 -26.11 9.27 0.80
C ALA A 363 -25.32 8.30 -0.10
N ARG A 364 -24.43 7.51 0.49
CA ARG A 364 -23.62 6.50 -0.20
C ARG A 364 -24.34 5.16 -0.38
N GLY A 365 -25.55 5.00 0.18
CA GLY A 365 -26.31 3.76 0.13
C GLY A 365 -25.72 2.62 0.97
N PHE A 366 -24.95 2.93 2.02
CA PHE A 366 -24.43 1.91 2.95
C PHE A 366 -25.54 1.33 3.83
N PHE A 367 -26.54 2.14 4.17
CA PHE A 367 -27.72 1.75 4.93
C PHE A 367 -28.88 2.71 4.64
N LYS A 368 -30.10 2.30 5.01
CA LYS A 368 -31.35 3.07 4.86
C LYS A 368 -31.88 3.53 6.23
N LYS A 369 -32.90 4.38 6.20
CA LYS A 369 -33.62 4.78 7.41
C LYS A 369 -34.22 3.54 8.09
N GLY A 370 -33.97 3.38 9.38
CA GLY A 370 -34.45 2.25 10.19
C GLY A 370 -33.47 1.07 10.28
N ASP A 371 -32.39 1.07 9.49
CA ASP A 371 -31.34 0.06 9.64
C ASP A 371 -30.54 0.32 10.94
N VAL A 372 -30.06 -0.76 11.55
CA VAL A 372 -29.28 -0.70 12.79
C VAL A 372 -27.81 -0.49 12.48
N VAL A 373 -27.15 0.44 13.17
CA VAL A 373 -25.71 0.70 13.07
C VAL A 373 -25.06 0.73 14.45
N ILE A 374 -23.75 0.47 14.49
CA ILE A 374 -22.93 0.52 15.70
C ILE A 374 -22.17 1.85 15.71
N VAL A 375 -22.26 2.59 16.81
CA VAL A 375 -21.55 3.85 17.04
C VAL A 375 -20.55 3.66 18.18
N LEU A 376 -19.29 4.03 17.94
CA LEU A 376 -18.22 3.99 18.93
C LEU A 376 -17.75 5.41 19.27
N THR A 377 -17.78 5.76 20.56
CA THR A 377 -17.36 7.08 21.07
C THR A 377 -16.46 6.94 22.31
N GLY A 378 -15.73 8.01 22.65
CA GLY A 378 -15.06 8.11 23.96
C GLY A 378 -16.02 8.64 25.01
N TRP A 379 -15.67 8.48 26.29
CA TRP A 379 -16.42 9.04 27.42
C TRP A 379 -16.04 10.49 27.77
N ARG A 380 -14.93 11.00 27.20
CA ARG A 380 -14.44 12.37 27.37
C ARG A 380 -13.71 12.90 26.13
N PRO A 381 -13.47 14.22 26.01
CA PRO A 381 -12.58 14.78 25.01
C PRO A 381 -11.14 14.24 25.11
N GLY A 382 -10.45 14.16 23.96
CA GLY A 382 -9.05 13.74 23.87
C GLY A 382 -8.83 12.41 23.15
N SER A 383 -7.57 12.09 22.83
CA SER A 383 -7.18 10.85 22.16
C SER A 383 -7.02 9.68 23.14
N GLY A 384 -7.32 8.45 22.69
CA GLY A 384 -7.05 7.23 23.46
C GLY A 384 -8.11 6.83 24.50
N PHE A 385 -9.29 7.47 24.50
CA PHE A 385 -10.36 7.22 25.48
C PHE A 385 -11.66 6.61 24.90
N THR A 386 -11.61 6.02 23.69
CA THR A 386 -12.78 5.35 23.07
C THR A 386 -13.19 4.12 23.90
N ASN A 387 -14.40 4.13 24.46
CA ASN A 387 -14.88 3.07 25.36
C ASN A 387 -16.42 2.90 25.42
N THR A 388 -17.19 3.67 24.65
CA THR A 388 -18.65 3.60 24.62
C THR A 388 -19.11 3.01 23.30
N MET A 389 -19.97 1.98 23.34
CA MET A 389 -20.60 1.37 22.17
C MET A 389 -22.11 1.49 22.26
N LEU A 390 -22.73 2.02 21.20
CA LEU A 390 -24.18 2.17 21.09
C LEU A 390 -24.69 1.42 19.85
N ILE A 391 -25.84 0.75 20.00
CA ILE A 391 -26.59 0.13 18.90
C ILE A 391 -27.80 1.03 18.64
N VAL A 392 -27.82 1.71 17.50
CA VAL A 392 -28.83 2.73 17.19
C VAL A 392 -29.46 2.50 15.82
N SER A 393 -30.72 2.90 15.68
CA SER A 393 -31.41 2.91 14.38
C SER A 393 -31.11 4.21 13.63
N ALA A 394 -30.80 4.10 12.33
CA ALA A 394 -30.50 5.24 11.46
C ALA A 394 -31.79 6.06 11.19
N HIS A 395 -32.03 7.13 11.96
CA HIS A 395 -33.17 8.04 11.77
C HIS A 395 -32.82 9.30 10.96
N LEU A 396 -33.84 10.10 10.64
CA LEU A 396 -33.75 11.40 9.94
C LEU A 396 -33.98 12.49 10.99
N GLY A 397 -32.98 13.34 11.24
CA GLY A 397 -33.03 14.40 12.26
C GLY A 397 -32.02 14.17 13.39
N LEU A 398 -31.58 15.27 14.01
CA LEU A 398 -30.59 15.32 15.10
C LEU A 398 -30.78 14.14 16.07
N TRP A 399 -29.74 13.32 16.23
CA TRP A 399 -29.58 12.55 17.46
C TRP A 399 -29.57 13.57 18.61
N CYS A 400 -30.65 13.58 19.42
CA CYS A 400 -30.78 14.45 20.57
C CYS A 400 -30.60 13.57 21.80
N GLY A 401 -29.37 13.50 22.31
CA GLY A 401 -29.00 12.66 23.46
C GLY A 401 -29.59 13.11 24.80
N THR A 402 -30.44 14.14 24.84
CA THR A 402 -31.03 14.65 26.08
C THR A 402 -32.54 14.90 25.94
N GLY A 403 -33.34 13.97 26.47
CA GLY A 403 -34.73 14.25 26.84
C GLY A 403 -35.79 13.25 26.35
N GLY A 404 -36.30 12.42 27.27
CA GLY A 404 -37.62 11.80 27.17
C GLY A 404 -37.64 10.36 26.67
N LEU A 405 -37.54 9.40 27.60
CA LEU A 405 -38.03 8.04 27.42
C LEU A 405 -39.55 8.06 27.13
N GLY A 406 -39.91 8.10 25.85
CA GLY A 406 -41.21 7.62 25.39
C GLY A 406 -41.16 6.10 25.33
N HIS A 407 -41.82 5.44 26.28
CA HIS A 407 -42.03 4.00 26.32
C HIS A 407 -42.27 3.37 24.94
N GLN A 408 -41.35 2.54 24.44
CA GLN A 408 -41.64 1.19 23.90
C GLN A 408 -40.38 0.29 23.97
N GLY A 409 -40.43 -0.64 24.92
CA GLY A 409 -39.80 -1.98 24.92
C GLY A 409 -38.42 -2.19 24.32
N GLY A 410 -37.36 -1.97 25.10
CA GLY A 410 -36.06 -2.62 24.91
C GLY A 410 -35.49 -3.03 26.26
N ARG A 411 -35.46 -4.34 26.55
CA ARG A 411 -34.83 -4.87 27.79
C ARG A 411 -33.32 -4.71 27.70
N LEU A 412 -32.73 -3.97 28.63
CA LEU A 412 -31.33 -4.13 29.00
C LEU A 412 -31.14 -5.53 29.59
N MET A 413 -30.26 -6.34 28.99
CA MET A 413 -29.65 -7.46 29.72
C MET A 413 -28.32 -6.99 30.30
N PRO A 414 -28.08 -7.14 31.61
CA PRO A 414 -26.77 -6.91 32.19
C PRO A 414 -25.84 -8.12 31.96
N LEU A 415 -24.65 -7.80 31.43
CA LEU A 415 -23.40 -8.57 31.26
C LEU A 415 -23.47 -9.95 30.60
#